data_AF-H0Q5T0-F1
#
_entry.id   AF-H0Q5T0-F1
#
_cell.length_a   1.000
_cell.length_b   1.000
_cell.length_c   1.000
_cell.angle_alpha   90.00
_cell.angle_beta   90.00
_cell.angle_gamma   90.00
#
_symmetry.space_group_name_H-M   'P 1'
#
loop_
_entity.id
_entity.type
_entity.pdbx_description
1 polymer ?
#
loop_
_entity_poly.entity_id
_entity_poly.type
_entity_poly.pdbx_seq_one_letter_code
_entity_poly.pdbx_strand_id
1 'polypeptide(L)'
;MKKFRIALLAAAFTIGSSFAPLVSAQQADTQKPLYERLGGLKGITVVVDDFLDRLVANRTLNKNPAIKAGRKNSPTPYLKFQVSQMVCEVTGGPCKYTGKPMKESHAHLNISENEWDVMAKEFKKSLDKFKVPAAEQGELFAIVGKTKNDIVTRK
;
A
#
# COMPACT_ATOMS: atom_id res chain seq x y z
N MET A 1 73.25 28.96 -15.75
CA MET A 1 72.99 30.32 -15.22
C MET A 1 72.08 31.08 -16.16
N LYS A 2 70.99 31.66 -15.62
CA LYS A 2 70.11 32.71 -16.17
C LYS A 2 69.59 32.57 -17.62
N LYS A 3 68.31 32.22 -17.75
CA LYS A 3 67.43 32.68 -18.85
C LYS A 3 66.13 33.19 -18.22
N PHE A 4 66.04 34.50 -18.01
CA PHE A 4 65.36 35.50 -18.86
C PHE A 4 63.83 35.44 -18.75
N ARG A 5 63.28 36.46 -18.08
CA ARG A 5 61.87 36.83 -18.06
C ARG A 5 61.51 37.43 -19.41
N ILE A 6 60.44 36.96 -20.04
CA ILE A 6 59.73 37.67 -21.11
C ILE A 6 58.28 37.74 -20.69
N ALA A 7 57.82 38.97 -20.50
CA ALA A 7 56.42 39.33 -20.48
C ALA A 7 55.99 39.72 -21.90
N LEU A 8 54.71 39.50 -22.18
CA LEU A 8 53.78 40.25 -23.03
C LEU A 8 53.01 39.43 -24.09
N LEU A 9 51.70 39.72 -24.07
CA LEU A 9 50.75 39.89 -25.17
C LEU A 9 50.01 38.66 -25.74
N ALA A 10 48.73 38.66 -25.36
CA ALA A 10 47.56 38.59 -26.24
C ALA A 10 47.22 37.25 -26.92
N ALA A 11 46.12 36.66 -26.46
CA ALA A 11 44.99 36.31 -27.32
C ALA A 11 43.75 36.09 -26.44
N ALA A 12 42.85 37.08 -26.41
CA ALA A 12 41.51 36.89 -25.90
C ALA A 12 40.74 36.02 -26.91
N PHE A 13 40.77 34.70 -26.72
CA PHE A 13 39.84 33.79 -27.39
C PHE A 13 38.60 33.70 -26.50
N THR A 14 37.59 34.51 -26.80
CA THR A 14 36.24 34.32 -26.27
C THR A 14 35.67 33.05 -26.90
N ILE A 15 36.03 31.89 -26.34
CA ILE A 15 35.27 30.67 -26.58
C ILE A 15 33.95 30.91 -25.85
N GLY A 16 32.90 31.24 -26.59
CA GLY A 16 31.54 31.23 -26.10
C GLY A 16 31.22 29.80 -25.65
N SER A 17 31.44 29.52 -24.37
CA SER A 17 30.92 28.32 -23.74
C SER A 17 29.41 28.51 -23.63
N SER A 18 28.69 28.02 -24.64
CA SER A 18 27.26 27.74 -24.52
C SER A 18 27.09 26.69 -23.43
N PHE A 19 27.04 27.12 -22.18
CA PHE A 19 26.51 26.32 -21.08
C PHE A 19 25.01 26.22 -21.32
N ALA A 20 24.61 25.24 -22.14
CA ALA A 20 23.26 24.73 -22.06
C ALA A 20 23.09 24.23 -20.61
N PRO A 21 22.08 24.70 -19.87
CA PRO A 21 21.82 24.13 -18.57
C PRO A 21 21.52 22.65 -18.80
N LEU A 22 22.28 21.78 -18.14
CA LEU A 22 21.84 20.41 -17.87
C LEU A 22 20.58 20.58 -17.02
N VAL A 23 19.43 20.64 -17.70
CA VAL A 23 18.16 20.35 -17.07
C VAL A 23 18.33 18.92 -16.60
N SER A 24 18.63 18.75 -15.30
CA SER A 24 18.45 17.49 -14.62
C SER A 24 16.98 17.15 -14.83
N ALA A 25 16.71 16.28 -15.81
CA ALA A 25 15.46 15.59 -15.88
C ALA A 25 15.38 14.85 -14.55
N GLN A 26 14.59 15.40 -13.63
CA GLN A 26 14.18 14.72 -12.41
C GLN A 26 13.61 13.39 -12.91
N GLN A 27 14.36 12.30 -12.75
CA GLN A 27 13.84 10.97 -13.02
C GLN A 27 12.62 10.86 -12.14
N ALA A 28 11.44 10.91 -12.75
CA ALA A 28 10.23 10.47 -12.08
C ALA A 28 10.57 9.06 -11.59
N ASP A 29 10.61 8.88 -10.28
CA ASP A 29 10.86 7.58 -9.67
C ASP A 29 9.72 6.69 -10.14
N THR A 30 9.95 5.93 -11.21
CA THR A 30 8.98 4.98 -11.78
C THR A 30 8.96 3.76 -10.87
N GLN A 31 8.62 3.99 -9.61
CA GLN A 31 8.53 2.94 -8.64
C GLN A 31 7.46 1.97 -9.13
N LYS A 32 7.79 0.68 -9.16
CA LYS A 32 6.87 -0.37 -9.58
C LYS A 32 5.56 -0.27 -8.80
N PRO A 33 4.41 -0.64 -9.40
CA PRO A 33 3.15 -0.69 -8.67
C PRO A 33 3.29 -1.47 -7.36
N LEU A 34 2.55 -1.05 -6.33
CA LEU A 34 2.56 -1.71 -5.04
C LEU A 34 2.26 -3.21 -5.17
N TYR A 35 1.40 -3.61 -6.11
CA TYR A 35 1.13 -5.00 -6.48
C TYR A 35 2.42 -5.80 -6.74
N GLU A 36 3.34 -5.28 -7.57
CA GLU A 36 4.60 -5.95 -7.87
C GLU A 36 5.51 -6.02 -6.64
N ARG A 37 5.58 -4.93 -5.87
CA ARG A 37 6.40 -4.84 -4.65
C ARG A 37 5.92 -5.79 -3.54
N LEU A 38 4.62 -6.09 -3.52
CA LEU A 38 4.00 -7.08 -2.63
C LEU A 38 4.21 -8.54 -3.11
N GLY A 39 4.93 -8.77 -4.21
CA GLY A 39 5.15 -10.11 -4.76
C GLY A 39 3.98 -10.60 -5.62
N GLY A 40 3.18 -9.67 -6.16
CA GLY A 40 2.03 -9.96 -7.00
C GLY A 40 0.93 -10.73 -6.28
N LEU A 41 0.06 -11.39 -7.06
CA LEU A 41 -1.10 -12.09 -6.51
C LEU A 41 -0.72 -13.17 -5.50
N LYS A 42 0.43 -13.86 -5.68
CA LYS A 42 0.92 -14.87 -4.74
C LYS A 42 1.22 -14.28 -3.36
N GLY A 43 1.93 -13.16 -3.29
CA GLY A 43 2.24 -12.51 -2.02
C GLY A 43 0.98 -11.98 -1.34
N ILE A 44 0.10 -11.36 -2.12
CA ILE A 44 -1.19 -10.84 -1.64
C ILE A 44 -2.05 -11.96 -1.05
N THR A 45 -2.25 -13.07 -1.77
CA THR A 45 -3.15 -14.14 -1.31
C THR A 45 -2.66 -14.79 -0.02
N VAL A 46 -1.35 -14.98 0.15
CA VAL A 46 -0.77 -15.54 1.37
C VAL A 46 -0.97 -14.63 2.59
N VAL A 47 -0.78 -13.31 2.41
CA VAL A 47 -1.02 -12.33 3.48
C VAL A 47 -2.52 -12.26 3.83
N VAL A 48 -3.39 -12.20 2.81
CA VAL A 48 -4.84 -12.14 2.98
C VAL A 48 -5.38 -13.41 3.64
N ASP A 49 -4.85 -14.57 3.29
CA ASP A 49 -5.22 -15.86 3.89
C ASP A 49 -5.04 -15.83 5.42
N ASP A 50 -3.84 -15.49 5.90
CA ASP A 50 -3.53 -15.37 7.33
C ASP A 50 -4.35 -14.27 8.02
N PHE A 51 -4.51 -13.12 7.36
CA PHE A 51 -5.28 -11.99 7.89
C PHE A 51 -6.74 -12.38 8.15
N LEU A 52 -7.39 -13.03 7.18
CA LEU A 52 -8.78 -13.43 7.30
C LEU A 52 -8.96 -14.53 8.35
N ASP A 53 -8.01 -15.45 8.49
CA ASP A 53 -8.05 -16.46 9.55
C ASP A 53 -7.93 -15.83 10.95
N ARG A 54 -7.07 -14.82 11.11
CA ARG A 54 -7.00 -14.04 12.37
C ARG A 54 -8.31 -13.36 12.67
N LEU A 55 -8.91 -12.68 11.69
CA LEU A 55 -10.19 -12.00 11.89
C LEU A 55 -11.28 -12.99 12.27
N VAL A 56 -11.36 -14.15 11.60
CA VAL A 56 -12.35 -15.20 11.87
C VAL A 56 -12.20 -15.79 13.26
N ALA A 57 -10.98 -15.98 13.74
CA ALA A 57 -10.72 -16.51 15.08
C ALA A 57 -10.82 -15.44 16.20
N ASN A 58 -10.80 -14.15 15.87
CA ASN A 58 -10.67 -13.10 16.88
C ASN A 58 -11.92 -13.00 17.79
N ARG A 59 -11.72 -13.26 19.08
CA ARG A 59 -12.80 -13.28 20.08
C ARG A 59 -13.48 -11.92 20.25
N THR A 60 -12.73 -10.82 20.17
CA THR A 60 -13.30 -9.47 20.31
C THR A 60 -14.22 -9.14 19.16
N LEU A 61 -13.82 -9.43 17.92
CA LEU A 61 -14.68 -9.23 16.74
C LEU A 61 -15.92 -10.12 16.80
N ASN A 62 -15.78 -11.37 17.25
CA ASN A 62 -16.88 -12.32 17.35
C ASN A 62 -17.84 -12.07 18.53
N LYS A 63 -17.55 -11.12 19.44
CA LYS A 63 -18.53 -10.64 20.41
C LYS A 63 -19.61 -9.77 19.76
N ASN A 64 -19.32 -9.15 18.60
CA ASN A 64 -20.33 -8.45 17.82
C ASN A 64 -21.28 -9.46 17.16
N PRO A 65 -22.58 -9.48 17.54
CA PRO A 65 -23.53 -10.46 17.02
C PRO A 65 -23.75 -10.30 15.51
N ALA A 66 -23.66 -9.09 14.96
CA ALA A 66 -23.84 -8.84 13.54
C ALA A 66 -22.64 -9.34 12.73
N ILE A 67 -21.41 -9.15 13.20
CA ILE A 67 -20.22 -9.78 12.59
C ILE A 67 -20.34 -11.31 12.64
N LYS A 68 -20.68 -11.87 13.81
CA LYS A 68 -20.83 -13.32 14.00
C LYS A 68 -21.90 -13.91 13.07
N ALA A 69 -23.03 -13.23 12.91
CA ALA A 69 -24.08 -13.63 11.97
C ALA A 69 -23.62 -13.51 10.51
N GLY A 70 -22.97 -12.40 10.15
CA GLY A 70 -22.45 -12.14 8.80
C GLY A 70 -21.51 -13.23 8.28
N ARG A 71 -20.70 -13.86 9.16
CA ARG A 71 -19.82 -14.98 8.77
C ARG A 71 -20.56 -16.19 8.20
N LYS A 72 -21.84 -16.40 8.53
CA LYS A 72 -22.65 -17.47 7.93
C LYS A 72 -22.99 -17.16 6.47
N ASN A 73 -23.16 -15.88 6.14
CA ASN A 73 -23.52 -15.40 4.81
C ASN A 73 -22.28 -15.12 3.94
N SER A 74 -21.11 -14.99 4.55
CA SER A 74 -19.84 -14.74 3.88
C SER A 74 -18.79 -15.72 4.40
N PRO A 75 -18.75 -16.95 3.84
CA PRO A 75 -17.82 -17.97 4.31
C PRO A 75 -16.37 -17.56 4.06
N THR A 76 -15.46 -17.99 4.94
CA THR A 76 -14.05 -17.57 4.92
C THR A 76 -13.36 -17.72 3.55
N PRO A 77 -13.52 -18.82 2.79
CA PRO A 77 -12.90 -18.93 1.47
C PRO A 77 -13.36 -17.84 0.48
N TYR A 78 -14.64 -17.48 0.53
CA TYR A 78 -15.18 -16.40 -0.31
C TYR A 78 -14.61 -15.04 0.09
N LEU A 79 -14.48 -14.76 1.40
CA LEU A 79 -13.85 -13.53 1.88
C LEU A 79 -12.38 -13.44 1.45
N LYS A 80 -11.61 -14.53 1.59
CA LYS A 80 -10.20 -14.59 1.15
C LYS A 80 -10.07 -14.26 -0.33
N PHE A 81 -10.96 -14.80 -1.17
CA PHE A 81 -11.02 -14.47 -2.59
C PHE A 81 -11.34 -12.99 -2.85
N GLN A 82 -12.43 -12.47 -2.26
CA GLN A 82 -12.87 -11.10 -2.47
C GLN A 82 -11.84 -10.06 -2.00
N VAL A 83 -11.24 -10.26 -0.82
CA VAL A 83 -10.21 -9.36 -0.30
C VAL A 83 -8.93 -9.44 -1.14
N SER A 84 -8.55 -10.63 -1.63
CA SER A 84 -7.39 -10.75 -2.53
C SER A 84 -7.61 -10.01 -3.85
N GLN A 85 -8.80 -10.11 -4.45
CA GLN A 85 -9.13 -9.34 -5.66
C GLN A 85 -9.10 -7.83 -5.41
N MET A 86 -9.70 -7.37 -4.30
CA MET A 86 -9.67 -5.96 -3.91
C MET A 86 -8.24 -5.46 -3.78
N VAL A 87 -7.41 -6.14 -2.96
CA VAL A 87 -6.01 -5.74 -2.74
C VAL A 87 -5.23 -5.77 -4.06
N CYS A 88 -5.44 -6.77 -4.90
CA CYS A 88 -4.82 -6.82 -6.22
C CYS A 88 -5.19 -5.60 -7.08
N GLU A 89 -6.47 -5.23 -7.21
CA GLU A 89 -6.88 -4.06 -8.00
C GLU A 89 -6.33 -2.75 -7.42
N VAL A 90 -6.54 -2.49 -6.12
CA VAL A 90 -6.19 -1.19 -5.52
C VAL A 90 -4.69 -0.95 -5.38
N THR A 91 -3.87 -2.00 -5.49
CA THR A 91 -2.41 -1.91 -5.51
C THR A 91 -1.82 -1.81 -6.92
N GLY A 92 -2.66 -1.69 -7.96
CA GLY A 92 -2.26 -1.54 -9.35
C GLY A 92 -2.01 -2.87 -10.08
N GLY A 93 -2.54 -3.98 -9.57
CA GLY A 93 -2.49 -5.29 -10.21
C GLY A 93 -3.55 -5.47 -11.30
N PRO A 94 -3.50 -6.57 -12.05
CA PRO A 94 -4.38 -6.81 -13.20
C PRO A 94 -5.80 -7.30 -12.82
N CYS A 95 -6.08 -7.48 -11.53
CA CYS A 95 -7.37 -8.01 -11.08
C CYS A 95 -8.46 -6.94 -11.14
N LYS A 96 -9.71 -7.40 -11.29
CA LYS A 96 -10.90 -6.56 -11.13
C LYS A 96 -11.72 -7.06 -9.95
N TYR A 97 -11.92 -6.21 -8.95
CA TYR A 97 -12.83 -6.44 -7.85
C TYR A 97 -14.27 -6.42 -8.36
N THR A 98 -14.99 -7.49 -8.04
CA THR A 98 -16.38 -7.71 -8.45
C THR A 98 -17.34 -7.80 -7.26
N GLY A 99 -16.83 -7.55 -6.06
CA GLY A 99 -17.64 -7.56 -4.85
C GLY A 99 -18.38 -6.23 -4.62
N LYS A 100 -19.09 -6.17 -3.50
CA LYS A 100 -19.88 -5.01 -3.11
C LYS A 100 -18.98 -3.85 -2.66
N PRO A 101 -19.43 -2.59 -2.82
CA PRO A 101 -18.77 -1.45 -2.19
C PRO A 101 -18.59 -1.63 -0.68
N MET A 102 -17.60 -0.93 -0.08
CA MET A 102 -17.27 -1.06 1.35
C MET A 102 -18.47 -0.76 2.25
N LYS A 103 -19.22 0.31 1.95
CA LYS A 103 -20.40 0.68 2.73
C LYS A 103 -21.49 -0.39 2.67
N GLU A 104 -21.82 -0.88 1.49
CA GLU A 104 -22.84 -1.93 1.33
C GLU A 104 -22.44 -3.23 2.04
N SER A 105 -21.14 -3.58 1.98
CA SER A 105 -20.60 -4.76 2.63
C SER A 105 -20.65 -4.70 4.16
N HIS A 106 -20.57 -3.51 4.77
CA HIS A 106 -20.29 -3.38 6.20
C HIS A 106 -21.32 -2.58 7.02
N ALA A 107 -22.14 -1.72 6.39
CA ALA A 107 -23.02 -0.79 7.13
C ALA A 107 -23.99 -1.49 8.10
N HIS A 108 -24.43 -2.71 7.78
CA HIS A 108 -25.34 -3.52 8.59
C HIS A 108 -24.65 -4.28 9.74
N LEU A 109 -23.32 -4.22 9.84
CA LEU A 109 -22.54 -4.97 10.84
C LEU A 109 -22.33 -4.21 12.15
N ASN A 110 -22.74 -2.94 12.21
CA ASN A 110 -22.59 -2.08 13.39
C ASN A 110 -21.16 -2.11 13.96
N ILE A 111 -20.16 -1.93 13.09
CA ILE A 111 -18.75 -2.02 13.46
C ILE A 111 -18.34 -0.77 14.24
N SER A 112 -17.64 -0.98 15.34
CA SER A 112 -17.12 0.09 16.19
C SER A 112 -15.69 0.50 15.90
N GLU A 113 -15.31 1.69 16.37
CA GLU A 113 -13.92 2.17 16.40
C GLU A 113 -12.96 1.15 17.05
N ASN A 114 -13.34 0.58 18.19
CA ASN A 114 -12.52 -0.44 18.85
C ASN A 114 -12.39 -1.73 18.01
N GLU A 115 -13.45 -2.16 17.31
CA GLU A 115 -13.38 -3.33 16.43
C GLU A 115 -12.53 -3.05 15.18
N TRP A 116 -12.58 -1.83 14.65
CA TRP A 116 -11.68 -1.37 13.61
C TRP A 116 -10.21 -1.43 14.06
N ASP A 117 -9.90 -0.93 15.25
CA ASP A 117 -8.54 -0.97 15.79
C ASP A 117 -8.03 -2.40 16.02
N VAL A 118 -8.93 -3.31 16.44
CA VAL A 118 -8.62 -4.74 16.52
C VAL A 118 -8.30 -5.32 15.14
N MET A 119 -9.10 -5.00 14.11
CA MET A 119 -8.83 -5.41 12.74
C MET A 119 -7.47 -4.88 12.25
N ALA A 120 -7.18 -3.59 12.47
CA ALA A 120 -5.91 -2.98 12.08
C ALA A 120 -4.71 -3.64 12.77
N LYS A 121 -4.84 -4.02 14.04
CA LYS A 121 -3.80 -4.78 14.77
C LYS A 121 -3.60 -6.18 14.20
N GLU A 122 -4.66 -6.90 13.84
CA GLU A 122 -4.52 -8.21 13.19
C GLU A 122 -3.91 -8.09 11.78
N PHE A 123 -4.26 -7.04 11.04
CA PHE A 123 -3.65 -6.76 9.75
C PHE A 123 -2.14 -6.53 9.88
N LYS A 124 -1.72 -5.70 10.84
CA LYS A 124 -0.30 -5.47 11.15
C LYS A 124 0.45 -6.77 11.44
N LYS A 125 -0.14 -7.67 12.25
CA LYS A 125 0.46 -8.97 12.59
C LYS A 125 0.68 -9.85 11.37
N SER A 126 -0.25 -9.87 10.41
CA SER A 126 -0.08 -10.62 9.16
C SER A 126 1.05 -10.04 8.31
N LEU A 127 1.08 -8.72 8.14
CA LEU A 127 2.16 -8.04 7.40
C LEU A 127 3.54 -8.31 8.03
N ASP A 128 3.63 -8.26 9.36
CA ASP A 128 4.85 -8.56 10.10
C ASP A 128 5.26 -10.04 9.97
N LYS A 129 4.31 -10.98 10.08
CA LYS A 129 4.57 -12.42 9.90
C LYS A 129 5.22 -12.72 8.55
N PHE A 130 4.75 -12.08 7.49
CA PHE A 130 5.30 -12.27 6.14
C PHE A 130 6.42 -11.29 5.79
N LYS A 131 6.89 -10.50 6.76
CA LYS A 131 8.01 -9.56 6.60
C LYS A 131 7.79 -8.58 5.44
N VAL A 132 6.54 -8.13 5.25
CA VAL A 132 6.23 -7.07 4.29
C VAL A 132 7.03 -5.83 4.69
N PRO A 133 7.81 -5.19 3.80
CA PRO A 133 8.66 -4.07 4.21
C PRO A 133 7.84 -2.86 4.63
N ALA A 134 8.43 -2.02 5.49
CA ALA A 134 7.71 -0.97 6.21
C ALA A 134 7.04 0.07 5.30
N ALA A 135 7.65 0.36 4.14
CA ALA A 135 7.08 1.27 3.15
C ALA A 135 5.76 0.70 2.59
N GLU A 136 5.75 -0.55 2.15
CA GLU A 136 4.57 -1.24 1.62
C GLU A 136 3.49 -1.41 2.71
N GLN A 137 3.88 -1.67 3.97
CA GLN A 137 2.92 -1.68 5.07
C GLN A 137 2.23 -0.32 5.22
N GLY A 138 3.00 0.78 5.20
CA GLY A 138 2.47 2.14 5.33
C GLY A 138 1.48 2.47 4.20
N GLU A 139 1.82 2.13 2.96
CA GLU A 139 0.93 2.32 1.81
C GLU A 139 -0.36 1.48 1.94
N LEU A 140 -0.25 0.22 2.35
CA LEU A 140 -1.42 -0.63 2.60
C LEU A 140 -2.31 -0.08 3.71
N PHE A 141 -1.74 0.40 4.83
CA PHE A 141 -2.51 1.05 5.90
C PHE A 141 -3.18 2.34 5.43
N ALA A 142 -2.53 3.12 4.56
CA ALA A 142 -3.14 4.30 3.96
C ALA A 142 -4.33 3.94 3.04
N ILE A 143 -4.21 2.87 2.25
CA ILE A 143 -5.30 2.37 1.39
C ILE A 143 -6.46 1.86 2.25
N VAL A 144 -6.20 0.97 3.22
CA VAL A 144 -7.22 0.43 4.13
C VAL A 144 -7.86 1.55 4.95
N GLY A 145 -7.08 2.53 5.42
CA GLY A 145 -7.57 3.66 6.21
C GLY A 145 -8.66 4.48 5.49
N LYS A 146 -8.58 4.60 4.16
CA LYS A 146 -9.59 5.33 3.36
C LYS A 146 -10.98 4.69 3.42
N THR A 147 -11.09 3.40 3.75
CA THR A 147 -12.38 2.70 3.82
C THR A 147 -13.06 2.83 5.18
N LYS A 148 -12.37 3.39 6.20
CA LYS A 148 -12.87 3.45 7.57
C LYS A 148 -14.25 4.11 7.70
N ASN A 149 -14.46 5.23 7.00
CA ASN A 149 -15.72 5.99 7.06
C ASN A 149 -16.92 5.23 6.48
N ASP A 150 -16.68 4.25 5.60
CA ASP A 150 -17.72 3.40 5.04
C ASP A 150 -18.04 2.19 5.94
N ILE A 151 -17.13 1.85 6.86
CA ILE A 151 -17.16 0.61 7.63
C ILE A 151 -17.58 0.86 9.08
N VAL A 152 -17.01 1.88 9.73
CA VAL A 152 -17.28 2.18 11.13
C VAL A 152 -18.57 2.99 11.24
N THR A 153 -19.56 2.42 11.93
CA THR A 153 -20.87 3.06 12.14
C THR A 153 -21.16 3.36 13.61
N ARG A 154 -20.43 2.72 14.54
CA ARG A 154 -20.52 2.96 15.99
C ARG A 154 -19.25 3.63 16.50
N LYS A 155 -19.35 4.86 16.99
CA LYS A 155 -18.20 5.57 17.59
C LYS A 155 -17.99 5.15 19.04
#